data_AF-A0A8C3GJM0-F1
#
_entry.id   AF-A0A8C3GJM0-F1
#
_cell.length_a   1.000
_cell.length_b   1.000
_cell.length_c   1.000
_cell.angle_alpha   90.00
_cell.angle_beta   90.00
_cell.angle_gamma   90.00
#
_symmetry.space_group_name_H-M   'P 1'
#
loop_
_entity.id
_entity.type
_entity.pdbx_description
1 polymer ?
#
loop_
_entity_poly.entity_id
_entity_poly.type
_entity_poly.pdbx_seq_one_letter_code
_entity_poly.pdbx_strand_id
1 'polypeptide(L)'
;MGSGMSKVVTGLYLGNIRDSEDGASLRRHGVTHVLSVHTGAKPVLEDMTYLCISASDSSSQNLMQHFKECIKFIHECRLHGGGCLVHWMCDRNGGRRLRQWLIEQIDSELYSGLIWENEEKSMFRIPWKHAGKQDYNQEVDASIFKAWAVFKGKFKEGDKAEPATWKTRLRCALNKSPDFEEVTDRSQLDISEPYKVYRIVPEEEQKCKSGVGTGSGLADVIDMDCSPSAIDDLMKEPPCVEEYLGIIKRSPSPPQETCRNPPIPDWWVQQPNPTLPLMNGYTGYEQHHSGYSQMVINFFYGGKLVGHITTSYPEGCRISLSQPSGPSEKLYAPDALEHVRFPSAEAIQNDRQKQITKKLFGHLERGVLLHSNKQGIFIKRLCQGRVFWSGNTMLYKDRPNKLDRDEVVKIFDTNLFFRDLQQYYNNQGRYPDNRVTLCFGEEFPDPTLRCKLILVQVEQLFLRQVMEDAGKAYSSPAADETQHEQVYRIFQDICGPHQRPLFRENQQIAV
;
A
#
# COMPACT_ATOMS: atom_id res chain seq x y z
N MET A 1 -14.37 20.42 -24.67
CA MET A 1 -14.70 20.78 -26.07
C MET A 1 -14.21 19.65 -26.95
N GLY A 2 -15.12 18.82 -27.46
CA GLY A 2 -14.79 17.68 -28.33
C GLY A 2 -14.39 18.19 -29.72
N SER A 3 -13.37 17.59 -30.31
CA SER A 3 -12.87 17.91 -31.65
C SER A 3 -13.98 17.71 -32.69
N GLY A 4 -14.42 18.77 -33.35
CA GLY A 4 -15.32 18.66 -34.50
C GLY A 4 -14.62 18.09 -35.74
N MET A 5 -15.37 17.98 -36.85
CA MET A 5 -14.87 17.49 -38.14
C MET A 5 -13.53 18.10 -38.55
N SER A 6 -12.57 17.24 -38.90
CA SER A 6 -11.24 17.63 -39.38
C SER A 6 -11.23 17.65 -40.90
N LYS A 7 -10.91 18.81 -41.49
CA LYS A 7 -10.78 18.95 -42.95
C LYS A 7 -9.47 18.31 -43.41
N VAL A 8 -9.56 17.31 -44.28
CA VAL A 8 -8.38 16.66 -44.90
C VAL A 8 -7.96 17.46 -46.14
N VAL A 9 -8.91 17.67 -47.04
CA VAL A 9 -8.77 18.49 -48.24
C VAL A 9 -10.10 19.19 -48.52
N THR A 10 -10.10 20.15 -49.44
CA THR A 10 -11.36 20.79 -49.86
C THR A 10 -12.36 19.76 -50.39
N GLY A 11 -13.52 19.71 -49.74
CA GLY A 11 -14.59 18.73 -50.03
C GLY A 11 -14.40 17.36 -49.37
N LEU A 12 -13.43 17.16 -48.48
CA LEU A 12 -13.24 15.91 -47.74
C LEU A 12 -12.94 16.16 -46.26
N TYR A 13 -13.74 15.54 -45.41
CA TYR A 13 -13.67 15.67 -43.95
C TYR A 13 -13.55 14.29 -43.30
N LEU A 14 -12.86 14.23 -42.17
CA LEU A 14 -12.83 13.09 -41.25
C LEU A 14 -13.52 13.48 -39.96
N GLY A 15 -14.39 12.61 -39.45
CA GLY A 15 -15.13 12.86 -38.22
C GLY A 15 -15.57 11.59 -37.51
N ASN A 16 -16.28 11.76 -36.41
CA ASN A 16 -16.89 10.67 -35.64
C ASN A 16 -18.38 10.51 -35.99
N ILE A 17 -19.05 9.54 -35.36
CA ILE A 17 -20.49 9.29 -35.59
C ILE A 17 -21.37 10.49 -35.21
N ARG A 18 -21.01 11.28 -34.18
CA ARG A 18 -21.77 12.48 -33.80
C ARG A 18 -21.68 13.55 -34.88
N ASP A 19 -20.51 13.70 -35.51
CA ASP A 19 -20.34 14.61 -36.63
C ASP A 19 -21.22 14.21 -37.84
N SER A 20 -21.44 12.91 -38.05
CA SER A 20 -22.33 12.40 -39.11
C SER A 20 -23.81 12.59 -38.83
N GLU A 21 -24.20 12.75 -37.56
CA GLU A 21 -25.58 12.99 -37.13
C GLU A 21 -25.90 14.49 -37.01
N ASP A 22 -24.89 15.37 -36.94
CA ASP A 22 -25.05 16.83 -36.88
C ASP A 22 -25.31 17.44 -38.26
N GLY A 23 -26.57 17.39 -38.68
CA GLY A 23 -27.02 17.98 -39.95
C GLY A 23 -26.69 19.48 -40.11
N ALA A 24 -26.62 20.25 -39.02
CA ALA A 24 -26.31 21.68 -39.09
C ALA A 24 -24.81 21.90 -39.39
N SER A 25 -23.92 21.12 -38.77
CA SER A 25 -22.49 21.14 -39.04
C SER A 25 -22.17 20.64 -40.46
N LEU A 26 -22.83 19.56 -40.90
CA LEU A 26 -22.67 19.02 -42.26
C LEU A 26 -23.05 20.05 -43.33
N ARG A 27 -24.21 20.69 -43.20
CA ARG A 27 -24.67 21.74 -44.13
C ARG A 27 -23.75 22.96 -44.13
N ARG A 28 -23.25 23.38 -42.97
CA ARG A 28 -22.30 24.50 -42.85
C ARG A 28 -21.00 24.25 -43.61
N HIS A 29 -20.56 22.99 -43.68
CA HIS A 29 -19.33 22.58 -44.36
C HIS A 29 -19.55 22.11 -45.80
N GLY A 30 -20.78 22.20 -46.31
CA GLY A 30 -21.15 21.76 -47.66
C GLY A 30 -21.09 20.25 -47.85
N VAL A 31 -21.19 19.47 -46.77
CA VAL A 31 -21.20 18.02 -46.84
C VAL A 31 -22.54 17.54 -47.36
N THR A 32 -22.51 16.68 -48.39
CA THR A 32 -23.69 16.06 -49.03
C THR A 32 -23.60 14.53 -49.03
N HIS A 33 -22.41 13.98 -48.81
CA HIS A 33 -22.13 12.56 -48.83
C HIS A 33 -21.47 12.12 -47.52
N VAL A 34 -21.89 10.97 -46.99
CA VAL A 34 -21.37 10.39 -45.76
C VAL A 34 -20.91 8.95 -46.02
N LEU A 35 -19.63 8.68 -45.77
CA LEU A 35 -19.04 7.35 -45.83
C LEU A 35 -18.95 6.80 -44.40
N SER A 36 -19.75 5.77 -44.11
CA SER A 36 -19.88 5.15 -42.79
C SER A 36 -19.20 3.78 -42.76
N VAL A 37 -18.10 3.64 -42.02
CA VAL A 37 -17.33 2.38 -41.94
C VAL A 37 -17.44 1.78 -40.55
N HIS A 38 -18.43 0.90 -40.33
CA HIS A 38 -18.59 0.13 -39.09
C HIS A 38 -19.66 -0.96 -39.16
N THR A 39 -19.60 -1.90 -38.22
CA THR A 39 -20.66 -2.89 -37.99
C THR A 39 -22.01 -2.20 -37.81
N GLY A 40 -22.98 -2.50 -38.67
CA GLY A 40 -24.34 -1.95 -38.58
C GLY A 40 -24.52 -0.52 -39.11
N ALA A 41 -23.62 -0.04 -39.99
CA ALA A 41 -23.77 1.25 -40.68
C ALA A 41 -25.10 1.36 -41.43
N LYS A 42 -25.86 2.43 -41.16
CA LYS A 42 -27.16 2.73 -41.77
C LYS A 42 -27.28 4.24 -42.03
N PRO A 43 -28.00 4.66 -43.08
CA PRO A 43 -28.35 6.06 -43.30
C PRO A 43 -29.15 6.62 -42.11
N VAL A 44 -28.81 7.83 -41.66
CA VAL A 44 -29.46 8.49 -40.52
C VAL A 44 -30.24 9.74 -40.94
N LEU A 45 -29.69 10.54 -41.84
CA LEU A 45 -30.31 11.76 -42.37
C LEU A 45 -30.89 11.51 -43.77
N GLU A 46 -32.12 11.95 -44.02
CA GLU A 46 -32.80 11.73 -45.31
C GLU A 46 -32.25 12.58 -46.46
N ASP A 47 -31.56 13.69 -46.16
CA ASP A 47 -31.05 14.67 -47.13
C ASP A 47 -29.59 14.42 -47.57
N MET A 48 -29.02 13.27 -47.21
CA MET A 48 -27.62 12.94 -47.46
C MET A 48 -27.47 11.61 -48.20
N THR A 49 -26.42 11.50 -49.02
CA THR A 49 -26.08 10.25 -49.72
C THR A 49 -25.10 9.43 -48.88
N TYR A 50 -25.38 8.15 -48.65
CA TYR A 50 -24.56 7.29 -47.79
C TYR A 50 -23.87 6.17 -48.56
N LEU A 51 -22.64 5.88 -48.19
CA LEU A 51 -22.00 4.59 -48.45
C LEU A 51 -21.70 3.92 -47.11
N CYS A 52 -22.40 2.81 -46.83
CA CYS A 52 -22.29 2.08 -45.57
C CYS A 52 -21.46 0.81 -45.76
N ILE A 53 -20.29 0.75 -45.14
CA ILE A 53 -19.39 -0.41 -45.15
C ILE A 53 -19.48 -1.09 -43.79
N SER A 54 -19.99 -2.31 -43.79
CA SER A 54 -20.02 -3.14 -42.58
C SER A 54 -18.66 -3.80 -42.36
N ALA A 55 -17.82 -3.18 -41.53
CA ALA A 55 -16.52 -3.69 -41.12
C ALA A 55 -16.44 -3.82 -39.59
N SER A 56 -15.92 -4.95 -39.11
CA SER A 56 -15.67 -5.17 -37.68
C SER A 56 -14.42 -4.41 -37.21
N ASP A 57 -14.40 -3.98 -35.94
CA ASP A 57 -13.24 -3.34 -35.30
C ASP A 57 -12.23 -4.38 -34.81
N SER A 58 -11.80 -5.25 -35.72
CA SER A 58 -10.84 -6.32 -35.44
C SER A 58 -9.60 -6.19 -36.32
N SER A 59 -8.42 -6.51 -35.78
CA SER A 59 -7.15 -6.47 -36.51
C SER A 59 -7.09 -7.47 -37.69
N SER A 60 -8.00 -8.44 -37.72
CA SER A 60 -8.15 -9.41 -38.80
C SER A 60 -9.13 -8.97 -39.90
N GLN A 61 -9.83 -7.84 -39.73
CA GLN A 61 -10.76 -7.33 -40.74
C GLN A 61 -10.01 -6.77 -41.95
N ASN A 62 -10.23 -7.37 -43.13
CA ASN A 62 -9.66 -6.86 -44.38
C ASN A 62 -10.42 -5.63 -44.89
N LEU A 63 -9.89 -4.43 -44.63
CA LEU A 63 -10.45 -3.16 -45.14
C LEU A 63 -10.06 -2.88 -46.60
N MET A 64 -8.98 -3.48 -47.10
CA MET A 64 -8.47 -3.19 -48.46
C MET A 64 -9.49 -3.52 -49.54
N GLN A 65 -10.34 -4.52 -49.31
CA GLN A 65 -11.39 -4.92 -50.26
C GLN A 65 -12.39 -3.79 -50.56
N HIS A 66 -12.58 -2.86 -49.62
CA HIS A 66 -13.55 -1.76 -49.76
C HIS A 66 -12.96 -0.48 -50.34
N PHE A 67 -11.62 -0.37 -50.45
CA PHE A 67 -10.96 0.87 -50.83
C PHE A 67 -11.38 1.37 -52.21
N LYS A 68 -11.53 0.45 -53.18
CA LYS A 68 -11.94 0.81 -54.54
C LYS A 68 -13.32 1.48 -54.57
N GLU A 69 -14.24 0.98 -53.75
CA GLU A 69 -15.59 1.52 -53.62
C GLU A 69 -15.60 2.86 -52.89
N CYS A 70 -14.89 2.96 -51.76
CA CYS A 70 -14.74 4.21 -51.00
C CYS A 70 -14.15 5.34 -51.86
N ILE A 71 -13.08 5.05 -52.60
CA ILE A 71 -12.39 6.03 -53.43
C ILE A 71 -13.32 6.52 -54.53
N LYS A 72 -14.07 5.61 -55.18
CA LYS A 72 -15.04 5.97 -56.21
C LYS A 72 -16.13 6.90 -55.64
N PHE A 73 -16.69 6.57 -54.48
CA PHE A 73 -17.71 7.37 -53.82
C PHE A 73 -17.22 8.80 -53.45
N ILE A 74 -16.04 8.89 -52.84
CA ILE A 74 -15.42 10.18 -52.49
C ILE A 74 -15.13 10.99 -53.76
N HIS A 75 -14.67 10.34 -54.83
CA HIS A 75 -14.33 11.00 -56.08
C HIS A 75 -15.57 11.57 -56.78
N GLU A 76 -16.63 10.77 -56.91
CA GLU A 76 -17.91 11.19 -57.51
C GLU A 76 -18.53 12.36 -56.74
N CYS A 77 -18.52 12.31 -55.40
CA CYS A 77 -18.99 13.41 -54.56
C CYS A 77 -18.28 14.73 -54.89
N ARG A 78 -16.93 14.70 -54.95
CA ARG A 78 -16.12 15.90 -55.19
C ARG A 78 -16.27 16.44 -56.61
N LEU A 79 -16.47 15.57 -57.61
CA LEU A 79 -16.72 16.00 -59.00
C LEU A 79 -18.01 16.81 -59.14
N HIS A 80 -19.05 16.50 -58.35
CA HIS A 80 -20.33 17.21 -58.36
C HIS A 80 -20.36 18.44 -57.42
N GLY A 81 -19.20 18.87 -56.90
CA GLY A 81 -19.09 20.04 -56.02
C GLY A 81 -19.58 19.81 -54.59
N GLY A 82 -19.87 18.56 -54.21
CA GLY A 82 -20.25 18.19 -52.85
C GLY A 82 -19.06 17.94 -51.93
N GLY A 83 -19.28 18.05 -50.62
CA GLY A 83 -18.36 17.56 -49.59
C GLY A 83 -18.69 16.14 -49.14
N CYS A 84 -17.66 15.35 -48.88
CA CYS A 84 -17.77 14.02 -48.29
C CYS A 84 -17.23 14.02 -46.85
N LEU A 85 -18.02 13.52 -45.90
CA LEU A 85 -17.55 13.16 -44.56
C LEU A 85 -17.25 11.66 -44.52
N VAL A 86 -16.07 11.29 -44.07
CA VAL A 86 -15.71 9.90 -43.77
C VAL A 86 -15.70 9.74 -42.26
N HIS A 87 -16.49 8.79 -41.75
CA HIS A 87 -16.46 8.41 -40.36
C HIS A 87 -16.38 6.90 -40.21
N TRP A 88 -15.79 6.46 -39.12
CA TRP A 88 -15.84 5.08 -38.67
C TRP A 88 -16.53 5.04 -37.31
N MET A 89 -16.92 3.84 -36.85
CA MET A 89 -17.27 3.65 -35.44
C MET A 89 -15.98 3.77 -34.64
N CYS A 90 -15.60 5.00 -34.32
CA CYS A 90 -15.04 5.25 -33.02
C CYS A 90 -16.26 5.18 -32.11
N ASP A 91 -16.28 4.19 -31.22
CA ASP A 91 -17.27 3.90 -30.18
C ASP A 91 -18.21 5.09 -29.89
N ARG A 92 -19.51 4.86 -29.70
CA ARG A 92 -20.50 5.88 -29.24
C ARG A 92 -20.03 6.72 -28.03
N ASN A 93 -18.94 6.30 -27.39
CA ASN A 93 -18.13 7.02 -26.44
C ASN A 93 -16.93 7.72 -27.12
N GLY A 94 -16.99 9.05 -27.24
CA GLY A 94 -15.91 9.90 -27.77
C GLY A 94 -14.61 9.87 -26.95
N GLY A 95 -13.88 8.77 -27.04
CA GLY A 95 -12.54 8.54 -26.49
C GLY A 95 -12.29 7.05 -26.45
N ARG A 96 -11.22 6.55 -27.11
CA ARG A 96 -10.84 5.13 -27.05
C ARG A 96 -10.88 4.65 -25.59
N ARG A 97 -11.49 3.48 -25.35
CA ARG A 97 -11.60 2.89 -24.01
C ARG A 97 -10.20 2.77 -23.41
N LEU A 98 -10.09 2.99 -22.09
CA LEU A 98 -8.82 2.90 -21.34
C LEU A 98 -8.07 1.59 -21.65
N ARG A 99 -8.81 0.48 -21.73
CA ARG A 99 -8.29 -0.84 -22.13
C ARG A 99 -7.52 -0.80 -23.45
N GLN A 100 -8.21 -0.43 -24.52
CA GLN A 100 -7.63 -0.42 -25.86
C GLN A 100 -6.45 0.54 -25.96
N TRP A 101 -6.60 1.75 -25.42
CA TRP A 101 -5.53 2.73 -25.43
C TRP A 101 -4.28 2.24 -24.70
N LEU A 102 -4.45 1.60 -23.54
CA LEU A 102 -3.32 1.13 -22.72
C LEU A 102 -2.61 -0.06 -23.38
N ILE A 103 -3.35 -0.99 -23.98
CA ILE A 103 -2.78 -2.10 -24.77
C ILE A 103 -1.88 -1.55 -25.88
N GLU A 104 -2.36 -0.57 -26.64
CA GLU A 104 -1.57 0.10 -27.69
C GLU A 104 -0.32 0.77 -27.12
N GLN A 105 -0.41 1.40 -25.94
CA GLN A 105 0.76 2.04 -25.33
C GLN A 105 1.80 1.01 -24.86
N ILE A 106 1.37 -0.16 -24.37
CA ILE A 106 2.27 -1.24 -23.98
C ILE A 106 2.95 -1.83 -25.22
N ASP A 107 2.17 -2.12 -26.27
CA ASP A 107 2.69 -2.67 -27.53
C ASP A 107 3.59 -1.68 -28.30
N SER A 108 3.45 -0.38 -28.05
CA SER A 108 4.32 0.63 -28.68
C SER A 108 5.75 0.61 -28.16
N GLU A 109 5.99 0.03 -26.99
CA GLU A 109 7.30 0.03 -26.29
C GLU A 109 7.91 1.43 -26.08
N LEU A 110 7.13 2.50 -26.24
CA LEU A 110 7.59 3.88 -26.14
C LEU A 110 7.89 4.33 -24.70
N TYR A 111 7.34 3.64 -23.71
CA TYR A 111 7.39 4.04 -22.31
C TYR A 111 8.24 3.06 -21.50
N SER A 112 9.41 3.51 -21.02
CA SER A 112 10.31 2.67 -20.24
C SER A 112 9.61 2.06 -19.03
N GLY A 113 9.67 0.73 -18.92
CA GLY A 113 9.09 -0.03 -17.82
C GLY A 113 7.59 -0.32 -17.93
N LEU A 114 6.91 0.17 -18.99
CA LEU A 114 5.58 -0.27 -19.38
C LEU A 114 5.70 -1.46 -20.34
N ILE A 115 5.57 -2.68 -19.83
CA ILE A 115 5.70 -3.90 -20.66
C ILE A 115 4.72 -4.99 -20.24
N TRP A 116 4.50 -5.95 -21.13
CA TRP A 116 3.85 -7.22 -20.82
C TRP A 116 4.73 -8.04 -19.86
N GLU A 117 4.11 -8.64 -18.85
CA GLU A 117 4.77 -9.54 -17.90
C GLU A 117 4.68 -11.00 -18.35
N ASN A 118 3.68 -11.34 -19.16
CA ASN A 118 3.48 -12.68 -19.69
C ASN A 118 3.29 -12.69 -21.21
N GLU A 119 3.64 -13.81 -21.83
CA GLU A 119 3.54 -14.00 -23.29
C GLU A 119 2.09 -13.97 -23.80
N GLU A 120 1.13 -14.31 -22.95
CA GLU A 120 -0.31 -14.29 -23.26
C GLU A 120 -0.89 -12.86 -23.31
N LYS A 121 -0.09 -11.83 -23.02
CA LYS A 121 -0.51 -10.42 -22.99
C LYS A 121 -1.76 -10.18 -22.13
N SER A 122 -1.84 -10.84 -20.99
CA SER A 122 -2.94 -10.69 -20.02
C SER A 122 -2.51 -9.98 -18.74
N MET A 123 -1.21 -9.79 -18.50
CA MET A 123 -0.65 -9.05 -17.39
C MET A 123 0.43 -8.09 -17.88
N PHE A 124 0.40 -6.86 -17.37
CA PHE A 124 1.39 -5.84 -17.70
C PHE A 124 1.80 -5.08 -16.45
N ARG A 125 2.99 -4.49 -16.50
CA ARG A 125 3.51 -3.63 -15.44
C ARG A 125 3.54 -2.17 -15.87
N ILE A 126 3.17 -1.26 -14.97
CA ILE A 126 3.29 0.19 -15.16
C ILE A 126 4.36 0.73 -14.20
N PRO A 127 5.31 1.56 -14.66
CA PRO A 127 6.24 2.29 -13.79
C PRO A 127 5.50 3.15 -12.77
N TRP A 128 5.94 3.11 -11.51
CA TRP A 128 5.22 3.74 -10.40
C TRP A 128 6.08 4.67 -9.54
N LYS A 129 7.15 5.24 -10.11
CA LYS A 129 8.07 6.14 -9.39
C LYS A 129 7.36 7.34 -8.76
N HIS A 130 7.83 7.76 -7.59
CA HIS A 130 7.25 8.85 -6.82
C HIS A 130 7.93 10.18 -7.17
N ALA A 131 7.15 11.23 -7.40
CA ALA A 131 7.63 12.56 -7.75
C ALA A 131 8.54 13.21 -6.69
N GLY A 132 8.51 12.72 -5.45
CA GLY A 132 9.38 13.19 -4.36
C GLY A 132 10.74 12.49 -4.26
N LYS A 133 11.05 11.51 -5.13
CA LYS A 133 12.40 10.92 -5.15
C LYS A 133 13.39 11.87 -5.86
N GLN A 134 14.63 11.91 -5.38
CA GLN A 134 15.67 12.78 -5.93
C GLN A 134 16.05 12.42 -7.39
N ASP A 135 15.86 11.16 -7.77
CA ASP A 135 16.10 10.61 -9.11
C ASP A 135 14.83 10.55 -9.98
N TYR A 136 13.79 11.32 -9.62
CA TYR A 136 12.56 11.41 -10.40
C TYR A 136 12.77 12.31 -11.63
N ASN A 137 12.67 11.73 -12.81
CA ASN A 137 12.64 12.44 -14.08
C ASN A 137 11.20 12.53 -14.57
N GLN A 138 10.62 13.73 -14.49
CA GLN A 138 9.24 13.97 -14.92
C GLN A 138 8.98 13.55 -16.37
N GLU A 139 9.92 13.71 -17.28
CA GLU A 139 9.71 13.37 -18.70
C GLU A 139 9.58 11.87 -18.91
N VAL A 140 10.37 11.08 -18.17
CA VAL A 140 10.41 9.62 -18.26
C VAL A 140 9.38 8.98 -17.33
N ASP A 141 9.40 9.32 -16.05
CA ASP A 141 8.56 8.72 -15.02
C ASP A 141 7.10 9.17 -15.08
N ALA A 142 6.83 10.34 -15.68
CA ALA A 142 5.47 10.82 -15.89
C ALA A 142 4.95 10.55 -17.31
N SER A 143 5.76 9.96 -18.20
CA SER A 143 5.50 9.83 -19.64
C SER A 143 4.13 9.20 -19.94
N ILE A 144 3.84 8.02 -19.42
CA ILE A 144 2.57 7.32 -19.65
C ILE A 144 1.37 8.07 -19.03
N PHE A 145 1.57 8.71 -17.88
CA PHE A 145 0.52 9.50 -17.24
C PHE A 145 0.22 10.79 -18.03
N LYS A 146 1.26 11.44 -18.56
CA LYS A 146 1.16 12.58 -19.48
C LYS A 146 0.44 12.17 -20.75
N ALA A 147 0.81 11.04 -21.35
CA ALA A 147 0.17 10.51 -22.54
C ALA A 147 -1.34 10.27 -22.33
N TRP A 148 -1.74 9.73 -21.17
CA TRP A 148 -3.15 9.58 -20.83
C TRP A 148 -3.87 10.93 -20.72
N ALA A 149 -3.23 11.94 -20.12
CA ALA A 149 -3.80 13.27 -19.98
C ALA A 149 -3.98 13.97 -21.35
N VAL A 150 -3.00 13.83 -22.25
CA VAL A 150 -3.09 14.28 -23.65
C VAL A 150 -4.20 13.54 -24.37
N PHE A 151 -4.25 12.22 -24.23
CA PHE A 151 -5.24 11.36 -24.87
C PHE A 151 -6.68 11.71 -24.46
N LYS A 152 -6.90 12.05 -23.19
CA LYS A 152 -8.21 12.54 -22.69
C LYS A 152 -8.47 14.02 -22.97
N GLY A 153 -7.56 14.71 -23.67
CA GLY A 153 -7.68 16.14 -23.99
C GLY A 153 -7.65 17.05 -22.76
N LYS A 154 -7.10 16.57 -21.65
CA LYS A 154 -7.01 17.31 -20.37
C LYS A 154 -5.64 17.99 -20.17
N PHE A 155 -4.77 17.94 -21.17
CA PHE A 155 -3.47 18.59 -21.21
C PHE A 155 -3.10 18.89 -22.66
N LYS A 156 -2.59 20.10 -22.93
CA LYS A 156 -2.01 20.51 -24.20
C LYS A 156 -0.56 20.95 -24.01
N GLU A 157 0.24 20.83 -25.07
CA GLU A 157 1.64 21.25 -25.06
C GLU A 157 1.72 22.77 -24.87
N GLY A 158 2.27 23.20 -23.73
CA GLY A 158 2.26 24.60 -23.27
C GLY A 158 1.50 24.84 -21.95
N ASP A 159 0.64 23.90 -21.52
CA ASP A 159 0.00 23.96 -20.21
C ASP A 159 1.02 23.66 -19.08
N LYS A 160 0.75 24.18 -17.88
CA LYS A 160 1.55 23.86 -16.69
C LYS A 160 1.48 22.36 -16.42
N ALA A 161 2.65 21.71 -16.39
CA ALA A 161 2.73 20.28 -16.18
C ALA A 161 2.46 19.91 -14.72
N GLU A 162 1.54 18.97 -14.49
CA GLU A 162 1.18 18.49 -13.16
C GLU A 162 1.21 16.94 -13.10
N PRO A 163 2.39 16.34 -12.94
CA PRO A 163 2.56 14.87 -12.94
C PRO A 163 1.71 14.15 -11.89
N ALA A 164 1.53 14.76 -10.71
CA ALA A 164 0.71 14.21 -9.64
C ALA A 164 -0.77 14.10 -10.03
N THR A 165 -1.30 15.12 -10.73
CA THR A 165 -2.67 15.17 -11.25
C THR A 165 -2.86 14.10 -12.32
N TRP A 166 -1.91 13.96 -13.26
CA TRP A 166 -1.96 12.95 -14.32
C TRP A 166 -1.94 11.52 -13.76
N LYS A 167 -1.02 11.24 -12.84
CA LYS A 167 -0.90 9.93 -12.18
C LYS A 167 -2.17 9.57 -11.41
N THR A 168 -2.77 10.54 -10.71
CA THR A 168 -4.03 10.33 -9.99
C THR A 168 -5.18 10.01 -10.94
N ARG A 169 -5.30 10.71 -12.06
CA ARG A 169 -6.35 10.46 -13.06
C ARG A 169 -6.25 9.07 -13.67
N LEU A 170 -5.06 8.63 -14.09
CA LEU A 170 -4.88 7.29 -14.65
C LEU A 170 -5.15 6.20 -13.60
N ARG A 171 -4.65 6.37 -12.37
CA ARG A 171 -4.93 5.45 -11.25
C ARG A 171 -6.43 5.29 -11.00
N CYS A 172 -7.18 6.38 -10.94
CA CYS A 172 -8.62 6.32 -10.74
C CYS A 172 -9.33 5.62 -11.91
N ALA A 173 -8.85 5.83 -13.14
CA ALA A 173 -9.41 5.19 -14.33
C ALA A 173 -9.18 3.66 -14.31
N LEU A 174 -7.98 3.21 -13.93
CA LEU A 174 -7.66 1.80 -13.76
C LEU A 174 -8.50 1.15 -12.65
N ASN A 175 -8.57 1.78 -11.47
CA ASN A 175 -9.28 1.21 -10.31
C ASN A 175 -10.81 1.18 -10.46
N LYS A 176 -11.38 2.07 -11.28
CA LYS A 176 -12.82 2.09 -11.56
C LYS A 176 -13.20 1.22 -12.76
N SER A 177 -12.24 0.81 -13.58
CA SER A 177 -12.52 0.04 -14.78
C SER A 177 -12.68 -1.44 -14.43
N PRO A 178 -13.74 -2.11 -14.93
CA PRO A 178 -13.90 -3.56 -14.77
C PRO A 178 -12.90 -4.36 -15.62
N ASP A 179 -12.19 -3.72 -16.55
CA ASP A 179 -11.21 -4.36 -17.43
C ASP A 179 -9.90 -4.70 -16.74
N PHE A 180 -9.64 -4.14 -15.56
CA PHE A 180 -8.35 -4.23 -14.90
C PHE A 180 -8.48 -4.67 -13.45
N GLU A 181 -7.53 -5.50 -13.02
CA GLU A 181 -7.37 -5.91 -11.64
C GLU A 181 -5.91 -5.73 -11.22
N GLU A 182 -5.66 -5.04 -10.11
CA GLU A 182 -4.31 -4.86 -9.58
C GLU A 182 -3.82 -6.17 -8.95
N VAL A 183 -2.72 -6.72 -9.45
CA VAL A 183 -2.09 -7.92 -8.89
C VAL A 183 -1.03 -7.47 -7.88
N THR A 184 -1.46 -7.26 -6.64
CA THR A 184 -0.62 -6.67 -5.58
C THR A 184 0.60 -7.53 -5.25
N ASP A 185 0.47 -8.85 -5.32
CA ASP A 185 1.54 -9.80 -4.96
C ASP A 185 2.74 -9.76 -5.91
N ARG A 186 2.53 -9.28 -7.14
CA ARG A 186 3.58 -9.15 -8.16
C ARG A 186 4.11 -7.72 -8.29
N SER A 187 3.46 -6.76 -7.64
CA SER A 187 3.85 -5.35 -7.68
C SER A 187 5.07 -5.11 -6.78
N GLN A 188 6.10 -4.47 -7.33
CA GLN A 188 7.34 -4.16 -6.60
C GLN A 188 7.50 -2.64 -6.48
N LEU A 189 7.33 -2.10 -5.27
CA LEU A 189 7.37 -0.66 -5.02
C LEU A 189 8.65 -0.20 -4.27
N ASP A 190 9.44 -1.16 -3.80
CA ASP A 190 10.62 -1.00 -2.96
C ASP A 190 11.95 -1.11 -3.72
N ILE A 191 11.91 -1.33 -5.03
CA ILE A 191 13.09 -1.38 -5.91
C ILE A 191 13.44 0.00 -6.52
N SER A 192 14.59 0.08 -7.21
CA SER A 192 15.07 1.31 -7.88
C SER A 192 14.06 1.86 -8.88
N GLU A 193 13.54 0.97 -9.73
CA GLU A 193 12.53 1.24 -10.75
C GLU A 193 11.19 0.59 -10.37
N PRO A 194 10.42 1.20 -9.45
CA PRO A 194 9.21 0.59 -8.91
C PRO A 194 8.13 0.46 -9.97
N TYR A 195 7.33 -0.60 -9.91
CA TYR A 195 6.24 -0.85 -10.84
C TYR A 195 5.03 -1.50 -10.15
N LYS A 196 3.87 -1.33 -10.78
CA LYS A 196 2.62 -2.01 -10.41
C LYS A 196 2.19 -2.96 -11.51
N VAL A 197 1.71 -4.13 -11.11
CA VAL A 197 1.21 -5.15 -12.04
C VAL A 197 -0.30 -5.09 -12.09
N TYR A 198 -0.83 -5.11 -13.31
CA TYR A 198 -2.26 -5.17 -13.58
C TYR A 198 -2.55 -6.34 -14.51
N ARG A 199 -3.65 -7.04 -14.22
CA ARG A 199 -4.22 -8.09 -15.06
C ARG A 199 -5.39 -7.53 -15.84
N ILE A 200 -5.45 -7.85 -17.13
CA ILE A 200 -6.60 -7.59 -17.99
C ILE A 200 -7.62 -8.69 -17.75
N VAL A 201 -8.81 -8.31 -17.28
CA VAL A 201 -9.90 -9.23 -16.98
C VAL A 201 -10.60 -9.61 -18.30
N PRO A 202 -10.69 -10.91 -18.66
CA PRO A 202 -11.45 -11.38 -19.82
C PRO A 202 -12.93 -10.99 -19.73
N GLU A 203 -13.59 -10.71 -20.85
CA GLU A 203 -15.00 -10.25 -20.87
C GLU A 203 -15.98 -11.23 -20.19
N GLU A 204 -15.66 -12.52 -20.16
CA GLU A 204 -16.44 -13.57 -19.51
C GLU A 204 -16.48 -13.40 -17.98
N GLU A 205 -15.38 -12.96 -17.38
CA GLU A 205 -15.26 -12.73 -15.92
C GLU A 205 -15.85 -11.38 -15.48
N GLN A 206 -16.01 -10.45 -16.42
CA GLN A 206 -16.50 -9.09 -16.13
C GLN A 206 -18.00 -9.08 -15.78
N LYS A 207 -18.80 -10.03 -16.31
CA LYS A 207 -20.26 -10.07 -16.12
C LYS A 207 -20.70 -10.51 -14.72
N CYS A 208 -19.82 -11.12 -13.92
CA CYS A 208 -20.16 -11.64 -12.60
C CYS A 208 -19.93 -10.65 -11.44
N LYS A 209 -19.31 -9.48 -11.67
CA LYS A 209 -19.06 -8.47 -10.62
C LYS A 209 -20.19 -7.44 -10.45
N SER A 210 -21.26 -7.55 -11.24
CA SER A 210 -22.45 -6.69 -11.15
C SER A 210 -23.65 -7.48 -10.61
N GLY A 211 -23.73 -7.69 -9.29
CA GLY A 211 -24.96 -8.24 -8.73
C GLY A 211 -24.94 -8.55 -7.23
N VAL A 212 -25.41 -7.60 -6.42
CA VAL A 212 -26.38 -7.88 -5.33
C VAL A 212 -27.29 -6.65 -5.21
N GLY A 213 -28.58 -6.81 -5.54
CA GLY A 213 -29.62 -5.79 -5.40
C GLY A 213 -30.80 -6.02 -6.34
N THR A 214 -31.82 -6.73 -5.86
CA THR A 214 -33.10 -7.04 -6.51
C THR A 214 -33.85 -5.82 -7.07
N GLY A 215 -34.40 -5.94 -8.28
CA GLY A 215 -35.55 -5.14 -8.75
C GLY A 215 -35.48 -4.66 -10.20
N SER A 216 -36.26 -5.32 -11.07
CA SER A 216 -36.60 -5.02 -12.47
C SER A 216 -36.70 -3.53 -12.89
N GLY A 217 -36.13 -3.19 -14.06
CA GLY A 217 -36.60 -2.08 -14.91
C GLY A 217 -35.50 -1.27 -15.62
N LEU A 218 -35.46 -1.38 -16.97
CA LEU A 218 -34.81 -0.50 -17.97
C LEU A 218 -33.38 0.02 -17.67
N ALA A 219 -32.40 -0.54 -18.38
CA ALA A 219 -31.00 -0.11 -18.30
C ALA A 219 -30.78 1.24 -19.01
N ASP A 220 -30.87 2.33 -18.25
CA ASP A 220 -30.26 3.61 -18.60
C ASP A 220 -28.76 3.57 -18.27
N VAL A 221 -27.95 3.72 -19.31
CA VAL A 221 -26.48 3.76 -19.24
C VAL A 221 -26.07 5.11 -18.66
N ILE A 222 -25.56 5.12 -17.43
CA ILE A 222 -25.05 6.31 -16.77
C ILE A 222 -23.79 6.79 -17.48
N ASP A 223 -23.89 7.97 -18.08
CA ASP A 223 -22.80 8.77 -18.64
C ASP A 223 -21.83 9.17 -17.50
N MET A 224 -20.57 8.73 -17.57
CA MET A 224 -19.56 9.04 -16.56
C MET A 224 -18.87 10.36 -16.90
N ASP A 225 -19.63 11.45 -16.82
CA ASP A 225 -19.09 12.80 -16.80
C ASP A 225 -18.81 13.20 -15.35
N CYS A 226 -17.53 13.33 -15.00
CA CYS A 226 -17.14 13.97 -13.74
C CYS A 226 -17.41 15.47 -13.85
N SER A 227 -18.56 15.90 -13.35
CA SER A 227 -18.92 17.31 -13.19
C SER A 227 -17.91 18.06 -12.29
N PRO A 228 -17.54 19.31 -12.63
CA PRO A 228 -16.57 20.10 -11.86
C PRO A 228 -17.01 20.49 -10.43
N SER A 229 -18.30 20.41 -10.11
CA SER A 229 -18.85 20.95 -8.86
C SER A 229 -18.71 20.02 -7.64
N ALA A 230 -18.52 18.71 -7.83
CA ALA A 230 -18.31 17.78 -6.71
C ALA A 230 -16.86 17.79 -6.18
N ILE A 231 -15.98 18.57 -6.82
CA ILE A 231 -14.53 18.64 -6.52
C ILE A 231 -14.18 19.91 -5.75
N ASP A 232 -14.94 20.99 -5.94
CA ASP A 232 -14.74 22.27 -5.24
C ASP A 232 -15.19 22.19 -3.76
N ASP A 233 -16.25 21.42 -3.48
CA ASP A 233 -16.72 21.18 -2.11
C ASP A 233 -15.78 20.26 -1.28
N LEU A 234 -14.88 19.52 -1.94
CA LEU A 234 -13.84 18.75 -1.24
C LEU A 234 -12.61 19.59 -0.86
N MET A 235 -12.50 20.83 -1.37
CA MET A 235 -11.37 21.73 -1.07
C MET A 235 -11.58 22.60 0.19
N LYS A 236 -12.69 22.42 0.92
CA LYS A 236 -13.00 23.18 2.15
C LYS A 236 -12.76 22.44 3.47
N GLU A 237 -12.28 21.21 3.45
CA GLU A 237 -11.99 20.43 4.66
C GLU A 237 -10.48 20.41 4.99
N PRO A 238 -10.09 20.46 6.28
CA PRO A 238 -8.73 20.79 6.70
C PRO A 238 -7.68 19.75 6.25
N PRO A 239 -6.40 20.16 6.10
CA PRO A 239 -5.35 19.45 5.35
C PRO A 239 -4.87 18.10 5.92
N CYS A 240 -5.45 17.62 7.02
CA CYS A 240 -5.08 16.36 7.67
C CYS A 240 -5.38 15.11 6.79
N VAL A 241 -6.29 15.23 5.82
CA VAL A 241 -6.93 14.07 5.17
C VAL A 241 -6.20 13.49 3.95
N GLU A 242 -5.41 14.30 3.25
CA GLU A 242 -4.70 13.90 2.04
C GLU A 242 -3.37 13.18 2.39
N GLU A 243 -2.90 13.40 3.62
CA GLU A 243 -1.73 12.74 4.19
C GLU A 243 -1.96 11.24 4.38
N TYR A 244 -3.07 10.78 4.95
CA TYR A 244 -3.29 9.37 5.32
C TYR A 244 -3.23 8.37 4.14
N LEU A 245 -3.77 8.73 2.97
CA LEU A 245 -3.71 7.88 1.77
C LEU A 245 -2.34 7.93 1.06
N GLY A 246 -1.58 9.02 1.27
CA GLY A 246 -0.20 9.16 0.82
C GLY A 246 0.80 8.45 1.76
N ILE A 247 0.53 8.48 3.07
CA ILE A 247 1.35 7.90 4.13
C ILE A 247 1.44 6.38 3.96
N ILE A 248 0.36 5.64 3.68
CA ILE A 248 0.42 4.17 3.45
C ILE A 248 1.42 3.78 2.33
N LYS A 249 1.75 4.71 1.40
CA LYS A 249 2.52 4.45 0.17
C LYS A 249 3.92 5.08 0.12
N ARG A 250 4.29 5.95 1.07
CA ARG A 250 5.62 6.57 1.08
C ARG A 250 6.63 5.61 1.70
N SER A 251 7.89 5.65 1.30
CA SER A 251 9.07 5.13 2.04
C SER A 251 9.70 3.79 1.55
N PRO A 252 10.94 3.86 1.02
CA PRO A 252 11.64 2.81 0.27
C PRO A 252 12.32 1.79 1.20
N SER A 253 12.80 0.68 0.65
CA SER A 253 13.78 -0.23 1.30
C SER A 253 15.07 -0.21 0.46
N PRO A 254 16.25 -0.57 1.01
CA PRO A 254 17.51 -0.55 0.25
C PRO A 254 17.55 -1.67 -0.81
N PRO A 255 18.41 -1.57 -1.83
CA PRO A 255 18.47 -2.54 -2.92
C PRO A 255 18.95 -3.91 -2.40
N GLN A 256 18.17 -4.96 -2.66
CA GLN A 256 18.65 -6.34 -2.51
C GLN A 256 19.61 -6.66 -3.65
N GLU A 257 20.92 -6.64 -3.36
CA GLU A 257 21.84 -7.51 -4.07
C GLU A 257 21.62 -8.95 -3.59
N THR A 258 21.77 -9.88 -4.53
CA THR A 258 21.57 -11.32 -4.44
C THR A 258 22.00 -11.93 -3.09
N CYS A 259 21.05 -12.28 -2.23
CA CYS A 259 21.30 -13.12 -1.06
C CYS A 259 20.64 -14.48 -1.27
N ARG A 260 21.46 -15.49 -1.55
CA ARG A 260 21.13 -16.90 -1.28
C ARG A 260 20.64 -16.97 0.17
N ASN A 261 19.43 -17.50 0.38
CA ASN A 261 18.89 -17.80 1.70
C ASN A 261 19.90 -18.62 2.52
N PRO A 262 20.42 -18.12 3.66
CA PRO A 262 20.86 -19.01 4.70
C PRO A 262 19.63 -19.56 5.44
N PRO A 263 19.71 -20.76 6.04
CA PRO A 263 18.69 -21.22 6.97
C PRO A 263 18.55 -20.21 8.13
N ILE A 264 17.38 -20.20 8.76
CA ILE A 264 17.09 -19.50 10.03
C ILE A 264 18.30 -19.69 10.96
N PRO A 265 18.98 -18.63 11.45
CA PRO A 265 20.14 -18.85 12.28
C PRO A 265 19.72 -19.50 13.61
N ASP A 266 20.59 -20.37 14.14
CA ASP A 266 20.42 -21.25 15.30
C ASP A 266 20.01 -20.56 16.62
N TRP A 267 19.78 -19.25 16.66
CA TRP A 267 19.25 -18.53 17.83
C TRP A 267 17.73 -18.63 17.99
N TRP A 268 17.00 -19.11 16.97
CA TRP A 268 15.55 -19.35 17.05
C TRP A 268 15.21 -20.70 17.71
N VAL A 269 16.17 -21.62 17.79
CA VAL A 269 15.98 -22.92 18.44
C VAL A 269 16.80 -22.92 19.73
N GLN A 270 16.16 -23.25 20.86
CA GLN A 270 16.87 -23.43 22.13
C GLN A 270 18.00 -24.46 21.96
N GLN A 271 19.25 -24.04 22.15
CA GLN A 271 20.36 -24.94 22.41
C GLN A 271 20.16 -25.55 23.81
N PRO A 272 20.14 -26.88 23.97
CA PRO A 272 20.22 -27.48 25.29
C PRO A 272 21.63 -27.25 25.82
N ASN A 273 21.79 -26.37 26.82
CA ASN A 273 23.07 -26.26 27.52
C ASN A 273 23.36 -27.60 28.24
N PRO A 274 24.58 -28.15 28.12
CA PRO A 274 24.97 -29.32 28.89
C PRO A 274 24.99 -28.95 30.37
N THR A 275 24.27 -29.75 31.15
CA THR A 275 24.22 -29.73 32.60
C THR A 275 25.62 -29.77 33.21
N LEU A 276 25.96 -28.78 34.04
CA LEU A 276 27.00 -28.89 35.05
C LEU A 276 26.32 -28.96 36.42
N PRO A 277 26.51 -30.05 37.19
CA PRO A 277 25.91 -30.18 38.51
C PRO A 277 26.75 -29.37 39.51
N LEU A 278 26.18 -28.29 40.03
CA LEU A 278 26.73 -27.57 41.17
C LEU A 278 25.73 -27.60 42.33
N MET A 279 26.04 -28.54 43.24
CA MET A 279 25.90 -28.47 44.69
C MET A 279 24.53 -28.15 45.30
N ASN A 280 24.00 -29.17 45.99
CA ASN A 280 22.86 -29.12 46.91
C ASN A 280 22.96 -27.98 47.93
N GLY A 281 21.89 -27.20 48.02
CA GLY A 281 21.56 -26.36 49.17
C GLY A 281 20.65 -25.21 48.76
N TYR A 282 19.41 -25.20 49.28
CA TYR A 282 18.32 -24.24 49.06
C TYR A 282 17.37 -24.55 47.89
N THR A 283 16.40 -25.41 48.19
CA THR A 283 15.13 -25.51 47.47
C THR A 283 14.27 -24.26 47.73
N GLY A 284 14.21 -23.36 46.76
CA GLY A 284 13.28 -22.23 46.73
C GLY A 284 13.77 -21.18 45.74
N TYR A 285 12.98 -20.91 44.69
CA TYR A 285 13.18 -19.92 43.62
C TYR A 285 13.93 -20.35 42.34
N GLU A 286 13.56 -21.46 41.72
CA GLU A 286 13.72 -21.69 40.26
C GLU A 286 12.37 -21.50 39.53
N GLN A 287 11.79 -20.29 39.58
CA GLN A 287 10.46 -20.02 39.00
C GLN A 287 10.45 -18.88 37.97
N HIS A 288 11.60 -18.35 37.55
CA HIS A 288 11.67 -17.09 36.79
C HIS A 288 11.93 -17.20 35.27
N HIS A 289 11.98 -18.40 34.67
CA HIS A 289 12.28 -18.52 33.24
C HIS A 289 11.07 -18.23 32.31
N SER A 290 9.83 -18.47 32.75
CA SER A 290 8.62 -18.28 31.93
C SER A 290 8.06 -16.85 31.94
N GLY A 291 8.42 -16.02 32.93
CA GLY A 291 7.88 -14.66 33.05
C GLY A 291 8.33 -13.72 31.93
N TYR A 292 9.53 -13.95 31.38
CA TYR A 292 10.08 -13.13 30.30
C TYR A 292 9.50 -13.46 28.92
N SER A 293 8.93 -14.65 28.72
CA SER A 293 8.24 -14.99 27.46
C SER A 293 6.81 -14.48 27.40
N GLN A 294 6.24 -14.12 28.55
CA GLN A 294 4.88 -13.58 28.63
C GLN A 294 4.84 -12.13 28.15
N MET A 295 3.96 -11.84 27.20
CA MET A 295 3.73 -10.49 26.69
C MET A 295 2.27 -10.09 26.85
N VAL A 296 2.04 -8.83 27.22
CA VAL A 296 0.73 -8.19 27.11
C VAL A 296 0.72 -7.35 25.85
N ILE A 297 -0.28 -7.55 25.00
CA ILE A 297 -0.44 -6.90 23.71
C ILE A 297 -1.78 -6.15 23.69
N ASN A 298 -1.72 -4.83 23.56
CA ASN A 298 -2.89 -3.96 23.52
C ASN A 298 -3.06 -3.35 22.12
N PHE A 299 -4.27 -3.42 21.57
CA PHE A 299 -4.61 -2.92 20.25
C PHE A 299 -5.41 -1.62 20.35
N PHE A 300 -4.99 -0.61 19.61
CA PHE A 300 -5.67 0.68 19.54
C PHE A 300 -6.01 1.05 18.10
N TYR A 301 -7.25 1.44 17.85
CA TYR A 301 -7.67 2.03 16.58
C TYR A 301 -8.09 3.48 16.78
N GLY A 302 -7.42 4.43 16.12
CA GLY A 302 -7.72 5.86 16.27
C GLY A 302 -7.56 6.33 17.72
N GLY A 303 -6.53 5.82 18.41
CA GLY A 303 -6.27 6.08 19.82
C GLY A 303 -7.23 5.41 20.82
N LYS A 304 -8.26 4.66 20.38
CA LYS A 304 -9.18 3.94 21.27
C LYS A 304 -8.72 2.49 21.45
N LEU A 305 -8.65 2.01 22.69
CA LEU A 305 -8.38 0.60 22.99
C LEU A 305 -9.53 -0.27 22.46
N VAL A 306 -9.21 -1.21 21.57
CA VAL A 306 -10.20 -2.09 20.91
C VAL A 306 -10.03 -3.56 21.26
N GLY A 307 -8.88 -3.93 21.85
CA GLY A 307 -8.63 -5.30 22.30
C GLY A 307 -7.34 -5.39 23.11
N HIS A 308 -7.24 -6.42 23.94
CA HIS A 308 -6.01 -6.80 24.61
C HIS A 308 -5.89 -8.33 24.62
N ILE A 309 -4.66 -8.82 24.66
CA ILE A 309 -4.35 -10.25 24.80
C ILE A 309 -3.07 -10.41 25.62
N THR A 310 -3.00 -11.47 26.40
CA THR A 310 -1.79 -11.89 27.10
C THR A 310 -1.36 -13.21 26.49
N THR A 311 -0.18 -13.23 25.87
CA THR A 311 0.44 -14.44 25.33
C THR A 311 1.46 -14.97 26.32
N SER A 312 1.51 -16.28 26.48
CA SER A 312 2.50 -16.99 27.29
C SER A 312 3.33 -17.99 26.49
N TYR A 313 3.26 -17.93 25.16
CA TYR A 313 3.94 -18.88 24.28
C TYR A 313 5.46 -18.62 24.27
N PRO A 314 6.30 -19.60 24.67
CA PRO A 314 7.76 -19.44 24.75
C PRO A 314 8.42 -19.08 23.42
N GLU A 315 7.90 -19.64 22.32
CA GLU A 315 8.39 -19.38 20.97
C GLU A 315 8.01 -17.98 20.46
N GLY A 316 7.02 -17.34 21.09
CA GLY A 316 6.47 -16.06 20.70
C GLY A 316 5.15 -16.17 19.94
N CYS A 317 4.78 -15.11 19.24
CA CYS A 317 3.50 -15.01 18.55
C CYS A 317 3.61 -14.31 17.19
N ARG A 318 2.63 -14.58 16.32
CA ARG A 318 2.42 -13.88 15.05
C ARG A 318 1.18 -13.01 15.14
N ILE A 319 1.32 -11.70 15.00
CA ILE A 319 0.19 -10.78 14.88
C ILE A 319 -0.21 -10.66 13.41
N SER A 320 -1.38 -11.15 13.03
CA SER A 320 -1.90 -11.09 11.64
C SER A 320 -3.44 -11.17 11.58
N LEU A 321 -4.04 -11.02 10.41
CA LEU A 321 -5.50 -11.07 10.24
C LEU A 321 -6.04 -12.50 10.13
N SER A 322 -5.31 -13.33 9.39
CA SER A 322 -5.71 -14.68 9.01
C SER A 322 -4.67 -15.67 9.50
N GLN A 323 -5.11 -16.88 9.87
CA GLN A 323 -4.19 -17.97 10.17
C GLN A 323 -3.65 -18.52 8.84
N PRO A 324 -2.34 -18.82 8.70
CA PRO A 324 -1.78 -19.33 7.46
C PRO A 324 -2.46 -20.66 7.08
N SER A 325 -3.09 -20.71 5.91
CA SER A 325 -3.94 -21.82 5.46
C SER A 325 -3.34 -22.64 4.30
N GLY A 326 -2.08 -22.40 3.92
CA GLY A 326 -1.40 -23.12 2.83
C GLY A 326 -0.28 -24.08 3.28
N PRO A 327 -0.10 -25.24 2.61
CA PRO A 327 1.02 -26.15 2.88
C PRO A 327 2.40 -25.52 2.55
N SER A 328 2.44 -24.50 1.70
CA SER A 328 3.65 -23.72 1.37
C SER A 328 4.07 -22.74 2.47
N GLU A 329 3.15 -22.29 3.35
CA GLU A 329 3.47 -21.33 4.42
C GLU A 329 4.00 -22.01 5.70
N LYS A 330 3.76 -23.31 5.87
CA LYS A 330 4.33 -24.13 6.95
C LYS A 330 5.86 -24.21 6.92
N LEU A 331 6.47 -23.88 5.77
CA LEU A 331 7.92 -23.77 5.61
C LEU A 331 8.51 -22.48 6.21
N TYR A 332 7.69 -21.44 6.43
CA TYR A 332 8.12 -20.12 6.87
C TYR A 332 7.69 -19.75 8.31
N ALA A 333 6.89 -20.60 8.95
CA ALA A 333 6.48 -20.43 10.34
C ALA A 333 6.54 -21.79 11.04
N PRO A 334 7.32 -21.95 12.11
CA PRO A 334 7.22 -23.13 12.96
C PRO A 334 5.77 -23.26 13.44
N ASP A 335 5.20 -24.47 13.43
CA ASP A 335 3.88 -24.82 14.02
C ASP A 335 3.78 -24.48 15.54
N ALA A 336 4.78 -23.79 16.10
CA ALA A 336 4.96 -23.50 17.53
C ALA A 336 4.65 -22.04 17.94
N LEU A 337 4.40 -21.12 17.00
CA LEU A 337 4.06 -19.72 17.34
C LEU A 337 2.56 -19.53 17.59
N GLU A 338 2.21 -18.76 18.61
CA GLU A 338 0.81 -18.40 18.87
C GLU A 338 0.28 -17.45 17.78
N HIS A 339 -0.92 -17.72 17.26
CA HIS A 339 -1.58 -16.79 16.34
C HIS A 339 -2.38 -15.74 17.09
N VAL A 340 -1.92 -14.49 17.05
CA VAL A 340 -2.62 -13.35 17.64
C VAL A 340 -3.33 -12.57 16.52
N ARG A 341 -4.66 -12.44 16.62
CA ARG A 341 -5.47 -11.78 15.60
C ARG A 341 -5.63 -10.29 15.87
N PHE A 342 -5.54 -9.47 14.82
CA PHE A 342 -6.00 -8.09 14.89
C PHE A 342 -7.52 -8.06 15.21
N PRO A 343 -7.97 -7.17 16.13
CA PRO A 343 -9.39 -6.94 16.34
C PRO A 343 -10.11 -6.50 15.05
N SER A 344 -11.37 -6.91 14.88
CA SER A 344 -12.15 -6.55 13.69
C SER A 344 -12.25 -5.03 13.50
N ALA A 345 -12.16 -4.57 12.25
CA ALA A 345 -12.39 -3.17 11.90
C ALA A 345 -13.83 -2.72 12.20
N GLU A 346 -14.76 -3.65 12.45
CA GLU A 346 -16.12 -3.31 12.88
C GLU A 346 -16.17 -2.64 14.25
N ALA A 347 -15.15 -2.80 15.09
CA ALA A 347 -15.02 -2.08 16.36
C ALA A 347 -14.82 -0.56 16.18
N ILE A 348 -14.53 -0.09 14.95
CA ILE A 348 -14.30 1.32 14.66
C ILE A 348 -15.63 2.02 14.42
N GLN A 349 -15.93 3.04 15.25
CA GLN A 349 -17.17 3.81 15.13
C GLN A 349 -17.17 4.78 13.94
N ASN A 350 -16.00 5.34 13.60
CA ASN A 350 -15.89 6.30 12.49
C ASN A 350 -15.82 5.54 11.15
N ASP A 351 -16.85 5.68 10.31
CA ASP A 351 -16.94 4.96 9.03
C ASP A 351 -15.78 5.23 8.08
N ARG A 352 -15.28 6.48 8.07
CA ARG A 352 -14.13 6.86 7.25
C ARG A 352 -12.87 6.14 7.71
N GLN A 353 -12.58 6.16 9.00
CA GLN A 353 -11.46 5.44 9.60
C GLN A 353 -11.60 3.93 9.38
N LYS A 354 -12.81 3.39 9.54
CA LYS A 354 -13.13 1.97 9.31
C LYS A 354 -12.75 1.54 7.89
N GLN A 355 -13.16 2.30 6.88
CA GLN A 355 -12.83 2.00 5.48
C GLN A 355 -11.32 2.04 5.20
N ILE A 356 -10.60 3.00 5.77
CA ILE A 356 -9.13 3.10 5.60
C ILE A 356 -8.44 1.92 6.30
N THR A 357 -8.87 1.58 7.51
CA THR A 357 -8.31 0.46 8.29
C THR A 357 -8.54 -0.87 7.57
N LYS A 358 -9.73 -1.08 6.98
CA LYS A 358 -10.03 -2.25 6.13
C LYS A 358 -9.10 -2.36 4.91
N LYS A 359 -8.75 -1.24 4.28
CA LYS A 359 -7.78 -1.23 3.17
C LYS A 359 -6.37 -1.57 3.66
N LEU A 360 -5.96 -1.02 4.80
CA LEU A 360 -4.65 -1.31 5.39
C LEU A 360 -4.52 -2.79 5.76
N PHE A 361 -5.59 -3.41 6.25
CA PHE A 361 -5.62 -4.84 6.59
C PHE A 361 -5.20 -5.75 5.43
N GLY A 362 -5.59 -5.46 4.18
CA GLY A 362 -5.10 -6.23 3.02
C GLY A 362 -3.58 -6.24 2.86
N HIS A 363 -2.88 -5.24 3.42
CA HIS A 363 -1.41 -5.20 3.43
C HIS A 363 -0.78 -5.82 4.68
N LEU A 364 -1.57 -6.25 5.67
CA LEU A 364 -1.12 -6.80 6.95
C LEU A 364 -1.27 -8.32 7.06
N GLU A 365 -1.66 -9.02 6.00
CA GLU A 365 -1.95 -10.46 6.00
C GLU A 365 -0.79 -11.32 6.55
N ARG A 366 0.44 -11.08 6.07
CA ARG A 366 1.63 -11.78 6.58
C ARG A 366 2.01 -11.39 8.01
N GLY A 367 1.59 -10.21 8.47
CA GLY A 367 1.75 -9.76 9.85
C GLY A 367 3.18 -9.48 10.30
N VAL A 368 3.38 -9.57 11.62
CA VAL A 368 4.69 -9.47 12.29
C VAL A 368 4.86 -10.64 13.25
N LEU A 369 6.09 -11.08 13.45
CA LEU A 369 6.46 -12.07 14.47
C LEU A 369 7.05 -11.33 15.67
N LEU A 370 6.61 -11.68 16.87
CA LEU A 370 7.14 -11.18 18.14
C LEU A 370 7.68 -12.34 18.94
N HIS A 371 8.85 -12.15 19.53
CA HIS A 371 9.45 -13.09 20.46
C HIS A 371 9.95 -12.33 21.69
N SER A 372 9.71 -12.85 22.88
CA SER A 372 10.12 -12.24 24.13
C SER A 372 10.90 -13.23 24.98
N ASN A 373 12.01 -12.76 25.54
CA ASN A 373 12.85 -13.55 26.44
C ASN A 373 13.59 -12.64 27.43
N LYS A 374 14.50 -13.21 28.22
CA LYS A 374 15.26 -12.46 29.24
C LYS A 374 16.07 -11.29 28.66
N GLN A 375 16.49 -11.36 27.40
CA GLN A 375 17.25 -10.27 26.77
C GLN A 375 16.35 -9.12 26.33
N GLY A 376 15.06 -9.37 26.09
CA GLY A 376 14.07 -8.37 25.70
C GLY A 376 13.09 -8.87 24.66
N ILE A 377 12.57 -7.94 23.85
CA ILE A 377 11.55 -8.21 22.83
C ILE A 377 12.18 -8.03 21.44
N PHE A 378 11.95 -9.02 20.59
CA PHE A 378 12.41 -9.07 19.21
C PHE A 378 11.21 -9.09 18.28
N ILE A 379 11.35 -8.43 17.13
CA ILE A 379 10.33 -8.39 16.09
C ILE A 379 10.91 -8.74 14.72
N LYS A 380 10.12 -9.44 13.90
CA LYS A 380 10.38 -9.62 12.48
C LYS A 380 9.15 -9.20 11.67
N ARG A 381 9.31 -8.25 10.75
CA ARG A 381 8.22 -7.77 9.90
C ARG A 381 8.08 -8.63 8.65
N LEU A 382 6.90 -9.20 8.42
CA LEU A 382 6.60 -10.02 7.23
C LEU A 382 5.56 -9.36 6.30
N CYS A 383 4.77 -8.42 6.82
CA CYS A 383 3.69 -7.77 6.10
C CYS A 383 4.15 -6.77 5.02
N GLN A 384 3.27 -6.55 4.05
CA GLN A 384 3.49 -5.56 3.01
C GLN A 384 3.41 -4.13 3.58
N GLY A 385 2.47 -3.89 4.48
CA GLY A 385 2.28 -2.61 5.17
C GLY A 385 3.53 -2.19 5.94
N ARG A 386 3.80 -0.89 5.98
CA ARG A 386 4.91 -0.33 6.78
C ARG A 386 4.59 -0.49 8.25
N VAL A 387 5.60 -0.81 9.05
CA VAL A 387 5.48 -0.86 10.51
C VAL A 387 6.58 0.03 11.06
N PHE A 388 6.18 0.98 11.89
CA PHE A 388 7.06 1.86 12.63
C PHE A 388 7.02 1.47 14.10
N TRP A 389 8.04 1.82 14.88
CA TRP A 389 8.11 1.39 16.28
C TRP A 389 8.76 2.41 17.21
N SER A 390 8.49 2.25 18.50
CA SER A 390 9.15 2.95 19.59
C SER A 390 9.41 2.00 20.74
N GLY A 391 10.65 1.94 21.21
CA GLY A 391 11.08 1.17 22.38
C GLY A 391 12.41 1.70 22.92
N ASN A 392 12.94 1.06 23.98
CA ASN A 392 14.13 1.56 24.67
C ASN A 392 15.44 1.34 23.90
N THR A 393 15.45 0.50 22.86
CA THR A 393 16.60 0.28 21.96
C THR A 393 16.65 1.24 20.77
N MET A 394 15.71 2.20 20.68
CA MET A 394 15.73 3.19 19.60
C MET A 394 16.98 4.07 19.68
N LEU A 395 17.66 4.20 18.55
CA LEU A 395 18.79 5.13 18.38
C LEU A 395 18.34 6.59 18.23
N TYR A 396 17.16 6.82 17.65
CA TYR A 396 16.66 8.14 17.31
C TYR A 396 15.23 8.31 17.82
N LYS A 397 14.99 9.35 18.62
CA LYS A 397 13.67 9.65 19.23
C LYS A 397 12.90 10.74 18.48
N ASP A 398 13.58 11.42 17.58
CA ASP A 398 13.15 12.63 16.86
C ASP A 398 12.73 12.36 15.41
N ARG A 399 12.84 11.11 14.93
CA ARG A 399 12.49 10.73 13.57
C ARG A 399 11.74 9.40 13.52
N PRO A 400 10.96 9.14 12.45
CA PRO A 400 10.25 7.88 12.30
C PRO A 400 11.19 6.67 12.22
N ASN A 401 10.91 5.63 13.01
CA ASN A 401 11.70 4.39 13.04
C ASN A 401 10.94 3.26 12.33
N LYS A 402 11.21 3.06 11.04
CA LYS A 402 10.60 2.02 10.21
C LYS A 402 11.29 0.68 10.44
N LEU A 403 10.52 -0.41 10.50
CA LEU A 403 11.03 -1.78 10.45
C LEU A 403 11.19 -2.25 9.00
N ASP A 404 12.37 -2.75 8.68
CA ASP A 404 12.65 -3.41 7.41
C ASP A 404 12.03 -4.81 7.37
N ARG A 405 11.69 -5.27 6.16
CA ARG A 405 11.06 -6.59 5.99
C ARG A 405 12.11 -7.68 6.16
N ASP A 406 11.68 -8.79 6.73
CA ASP A 406 12.46 -10.01 6.93
C ASP A 406 13.73 -9.84 7.80
N GLU A 407 13.93 -8.67 8.40
CA GLU A 407 14.96 -8.39 9.38
C GLU A 407 14.43 -8.60 10.81
N VAL A 408 15.29 -9.13 11.68
CA VAL A 408 15.00 -9.32 13.09
C VAL A 408 15.59 -8.16 13.87
N VAL A 409 14.74 -7.41 14.54
CA VAL A 409 15.12 -6.19 15.26
C VAL A 409 14.82 -6.38 16.74
N LYS A 410 15.81 -6.06 17.59
CA LYS A 410 15.60 -5.97 19.04
C LYS A 410 14.94 -4.63 19.36
N ILE A 411 13.66 -4.68 19.70
CA ILE A 411 12.81 -3.50 19.95
C ILE A 411 12.69 -3.15 21.43
N PHE A 412 13.11 -4.06 22.30
CA PHE A 412 13.23 -3.82 23.73
C PHE A 412 14.45 -4.55 24.28
N ASP A 413 15.19 -3.92 25.18
CA ASP A 413 16.29 -4.51 25.92
C ASP A 413 16.00 -4.45 27.43
N THR A 414 15.83 -5.62 28.02
CA THR A 414 15.49 -5.77 29.43
C THR A 414 16.62 -5.30 30.35
N ASN A 415 17.88 -5.52 29.98
CA ASN A 415 19.02 -5.09 30.78
C ASN A 415 19.19 -3.56 30.73
N LEU A 416 18.96 -2.98 29.55
CA LEU A 416 18.93 -1.52 29.38
C LEU A 416 17.85 -0.88 30.28
N PHE A 417 16.66 -1.46 30.30
CA PHE A 417 15.57 -0.99 31.15
C PHE A 417 15.96 -1.01 32.65
N PHE A 418 16.51 -2.12 33.14
CA PHE A 418 16.91 -2.20 34.55
C PHE A 418 18.06 -1.26 34.90
N ARG A 419 19.01 -1.06 33.99
CA ARG A 419 20.08 -0.08 34.17
C ARG A 419 19.52 1.34 34.30
N ASP A 420 18.61 1.73 33.41
CA ASP A 420 18.00 3.06 33.44
C ASP A 420 17.10 3.23 34.69
N LEU A 421 16.45 2.15 35.14
CA LEU A 421 15.66 2.12 36.36
C LEU A 421 16.54 2.31 37.60
N GLN A 422 17.69 1.65 37.65
CA GLN A 422 18.69 1.83 38.72
C GLN A 422 19.22 3.26 38.76
N GLN A 423 19.47 3.87 37.60
CA GLN A 423 19.89 5.27 37.52
C GLN A 423 18.80 6.19 38.08
N TYR A 424 17.53 5.98 37.72
CA TYR A 424 16.41 6.74 38.27
C TYR A 424 16.36 6.69 39.80
N TYR A 425 16.51 5.50 40.39
CA TYR A 425 16.54 5.32 41.85
C TYR A 425 17.75 6.00 42.52
N ASN A 426 18.88 6.09 41.82
CA ASN A 426 20.03 6.88 42.26
C ASN A 426 19.87 8.39 42.04
N ASN A 427 18.65 8.87 41.73
CA ASN A 427 18.34 10.25 41.35
C ASN A 427 19.12 10.75 40.12
N GLN A 428 19.48 9.84 39.24
CA GLN A 428 20.22 10.11 38.00
C GLN A 428 19.33 9.73 36.81
N GLY A 429 18.66 10.70 36.19
CA GLY A 429 17.87 10.45 34.97
C GLY A 429 16.37 10.33 35.20
N ARG A 430 15.66 9.75 34.21
CA ARG A 430 14.20 9.69 34.16
C ARG A 430 13.72 8.25 34.33
N TYR A 431 12.50 8.10 34.82
CA TYR A 431 11.84 6.80 34.92
C TYR A 431 11.74 6.14 33.53
N PRO A 432 12.22 4.90 33.35
CA PRO A 432 12.24 4.25 32.04
C PRO A 432 10.85 3.75 31.62
N ASP A 433 10.59 3.79 30.31
CA ASP A 433 9.38 3.21 29.71
C ASP A 433 9.61 1.72 29.45
N ASN A 434 8.71 0.85 29.92
CA ASN A 434 8.74 -0.60 29.71
C ASN A 434 7.99 -1.04 28.45
N ARG A 435 7.35 -0.09 27.76
CA ARG A 435 6.42 -0.38 26.67
C ARG A 435 7.06 -0.16 25.31
N VAL A 436 6.83 -1.13 24.42
CA VAL A 436 7.06 -0.96 23.00
C VAL A 436 5.75 -0.56 22.31
N THR A 437 5.79 0.42 21.42
CA THR A 437 4.64 0.79 20.58
C THR A 437 4.97 0.54 19.12
N LEU A 438 4.14 -0.23 18.44
CA LEU A 438 4.17 -0.46 17.01
C LEU A 438 3.06 0.37 16.34
N CYS A 439 3.36 1.00 15.21
CA CYS A 439 2.42 1.76 14.40
C CYS A 439 2.36 1.18 12.99
N PHE A 440 1.16 0.78 12.55
CA PHE A 440 0.98 0.12 11.26
C PHE A 440 0.43 1.10 10.23
N GLY A 441 1.09 1.17 9.06
CA GLY A 441 0.69 1.98 7.92
C GLY A 441 1.20 3.43 7.97
N GLU A 442 1.49 3.97 9.15
CA GLU A 442 1.78 5.39 9.37
C GLU A 442 3.13 5.66 10.01
N GLU A 443 3.72 6.81 9.70
CA GLU A 443 4.98 7.25 10.29
C GLU A 443 4.82 7.52 11.79
N PHE A 444 5.84 7.12 12.55
CA PHE A 444 5.86 7.17 14.00
C PHE A 444 7.31 7.03 14.52
N PRO A 445 7.72 7.74 15.59
CA PRO A 445 6.93 8.65 16.44
C PRO A 445 6.56 10.00 15.78
N ASP A 446 5.40 10.55 16.16
CA ASP A 446 4.77 11.79 15.64
C ASP A 446 3.88 12.38 16.76
N PRO A 447 3.70 13.71 16.94
CA PRO A 447 2.98 14.28 18.10
C PRO A 447 1.50 13.88 18.21
N THR A 448 0.90 13.34 17.15
CA THR A 448 -0.55 13.09 17.06
C THR A 448 -0.94 11.62 17.28
N LEU A 449 -0.56 11.06 18.43
CA LEU A 449 -0.87 9.65 18.78
C LEU A 449 -2.36 9.28 18.70
N ARG A 450 -3.25 10.24 18.96
CA ARG A 450 -4.71 10.04 18.97
C ARG A 450 -5.31 9.82 17.58
N CYS A 451 -4.56 10.11 16.52
CA CYS A 451 -5.04 10.04 15.15
C CYS A 451 -4.49 8.81 14.39
N LYS A 452 -3.61 8.01 15.00
CA LYS A 452 -3.03 6.82 14.37
C LYS A 452 -4.10 5.73 14.20
N LEU A 453 -4.18 5.18 12.98
CA LEU A 453 -5.14 4.17 12.55
C LEU A 453 -5.00 2.89 13.36
N ILE A 454 -3.78 2.37 13.51
CA ILE A 454 -3.49 1.14 14.25
C ILE A 454 -2.21 1.34 15.06
N LEU A 455 -2.35 1.28 16.39
CA LEU A 455 -1.23 1.11 17.30
C LEU A 455 -1.34 -0.23 18.01
N VAL A 456 -0.21 -0.87 18.22
CA VAL A 456 -0.09 -2.08 19.04
C VAL A 456 0.96 -1.83 20.10
N GLN A 457 0.57 -1.91 21.36
CA GLN A 457 1.49 -1.77 22.48
C GLN A 457 1.84 -3.13 23.03
N VAL A 458 3.14 -3.37 23.26
CA VAL A 458 3.69 -4.65 23.72
C VAL A 458 4.53 -4.39 24.97
N GLU A 459 4.27 -5.15 26.02
CA GLU A 459 5.01 -5.11 27.29
C GLU A 459 5.36 -6.54 27.72
N GLN A 460 6.52 -6.73 28.34
CA GLN A 460 6.79 -7.98 29.07
C GLN A 460 5.94 -7.98 30.33
N LEU A 461 5.12 -9.03 30.53
CA LEU A 461 4.20 -9.10 31.67
C LEU A 461 4.95 -9.02 33.01
N PHE A 462 6.11 -9.68 33.09
CA PHE A 462 6.99 -9.63 34.25
C PHE A 462 7.39 -8.18 34.62
N LEU A 463 7.80 -7.37 33.64
CA LEU A 463 8.20 -5.98 33.91
C LEU A 463 7.02 -5.13 34.36
N ARG A 464 5.84 -5.37 33.80
CA ARG A 464 4.62 -4.69 34.24
C ARG A 464 4.29 -4.99 35.70
N GLN A 465 4.43 -6.24 36.14
CA GLN A 465 4.22 -6.62 37.55
C GLN A 465 5.22 -5.92 38.47
N VAL A 466 6.51 -5.95 38.12
CA VAL A 466 7.57 -5.24 38.87
C VAL A 466 7.26 -3.75 39.02
N MET A 467 6.72 -3.11 37.98
CA MET A 467 6.35 -1.70 38.01
C MET A 467 5.08 -1.40 38.80
N GLU A 468 4.06 -2.26 38.72
CA GLU A 468 2.84 -2.12 39.50
C GLU A 468 3.11 -2.26 41.00
N ASP A 469 4.00 -3.17 41.40
CA ASP A 469 4.41 -3.35 42.79
C ASP A 469 5.22 -2.16 43.30
N ALA A 470 6.10 -1.59 42.47
CA ALA A 470 6.77 -0.34 42.78
C ALA A 470 5.76 0.83 42.93
N GLY A 471 4.79 0.96 42.03
CA GLY A 471 3.81 2.07 42.04
C GLY A 471 2.82 2.04 43.23
N LYS A 472 2.43 0.85 43.70
CA LYS A 472 1.58 0.70 44.89
C LYS A 472 2.31 1.11 46.17
N ALA A 473 3.63 0.93 46.24
CA ALA A 473 4.45 1.31 47.41
C ALA A 473 4.55 2.84 47.59
N TYR A 474 4.52 3.62 46.50
CA TYR A 474 4.60 5.09 46.53
C TYR A 474 3.27 5.80 46.86
N SER A 475 2.16 5.05 46.94
CA SER A 475 0.82 5.62 47.21
C SER A 475 0.50 5.74 48.72
N SER A 476 1.44 5.39 49.61
CA SER A 476 1.28 5.48 51.07
C SER A 476 2.26 6.51 51.66
N PRO A 477 1.80 7.53 52.42
CA PRO A 477 2.68 8.53 52.98
C PRO A 477 3.30 8.04 54.30
N ALA A 478 4.17 7.03 54.25
CA ALA A 478 5.20 6.69 55.25
C ALA A 478 5.71 5.25 55.04
N ALA A 479 6.82 5.07 54.34
CA ALA A 479 7.71 3.91 54.49
C ALA A 479 9.05 4.22 53.82
N ASP A 480 10.04 4.61 54.63
CA ASP A 480 11.37 5.05 54.21
C ASP A 480 12.38 3.89 54.23
N GLU A 481 13.36 3.96 53.32
CA GLU A 481 14.59 3.17 53.14
C GLU A 481 14.54 1.62 52.98
N THR A 482 13.74 0.88 53.72
CA THR A 482 13.82 -0.61 53.75
C THR A 482 13.31 -1.32 52.49
N GLN A 483 12.42 -0.68 51.71
CA GLN A 483 11.80 -1.29 50.52
C GLN A 483 12.60 -1.02 49.24
N HIS A 484 13.38 0.08 49.22
CA HIS A 484 14.34 0.36 48.16
C HIS A 484 15.37 -0.77 48.04
N GLU A 485 15.77 -1.35 49.18
CA GLU A 485 16.72 -2.46 49.23
C GLU A 485 16.15 -3.76 48.60
N GLN A 486 14.87 -4.06 48.79
CA GLN A 486 14.26 -5.31 48.26
C GLN A 486 14.15 -5.28 46.74
N VAL A 487 13.67 -4.15 46.20
CA VAL A 487 13.57 -3.93 44.75
C VAL A 487 14.98 -3.89 44.12
N TYR A 488 15.95 -3.26 44.80
CA TYR A 488 17.35 -3.25 44.38
C TYR A 488 18.01 -4.64 44.39
N ARG A 489 17.69 -5.50 45.38
CA ARG A 489 18.14 -6.91 45.39
C ARG A 489 17.56 -7.70 44.22
N ILE A 490 16.26 -7.55 43.95
CA ILE A 490 15.61 -8.19 42.79
C ILE A 490 16.31 -7.77 41.49
N PHE A 491 16.68 -6.49 41.34
CA PHE A 491 17.41 -6.01 40.17
C PHE A 491 18.85 -6.55 40.07
N GLN A 492 19.58 -6.64 41.19
CA GLN A 492 20.93 -7.21 41.21
C GLN A 492 20.94 -8.67 40.74
N ASP A 493 19.93 -9.45 41.13
CA ASP A 493 19.80 -10.85 40.74
C ASP A 493 19.45 -11.01 39.24
N ILE A 494 18.69 -10.07 38.67
CA ILE A 494 18.27 -10.14 37.25
C ILE A 494 19.41 -9.75 36.31
N CYS A 495 20.17 -8.71 36.63
CA CYS A 495 21.20 -8.15 35.76
C CYS A 495 22.49 -8.97 35.69
N GLY A 496 22.78 -9.85 36.67
CA GLY A 496 24.02 -10.63 36.72
C GLY A 496 25.28 -9.75 36.87
N PRO A 497 26.34 -10.23 37.53
CA PRO A 497 27.50 -9.39 37.78
C PRO A 497 28.35 -9.28 36.51
N HIS A 498 28.22 -8.18 35.78
CA HIS A 498 29.25 -7.69 34.87
C HIS A 498 29.71 -6.31 35.35
N GLN A 499 30.56 -6.32 36.39
CA GLN A 499 31.81 -5.53 36.48
C GLN A 499 32.42 -5.65 37.89
N ARG A 500 33.62 -6.24 37.95
CA ARG A 500 34.70 -5.81 38.84
C ARG A 500 35.92 -5.55 37.96
N PRO A 501 36.52 -4.35 38.00
CA PRO A 501 37.96 -4.23 37.98
C PRO A 501 38.45 -4.23 39.43
N LEU A 502 39.45 -5.06 39.68
CA LEU A 502 40.20 -5.18 40.91
C LEU A 502 40.68 -3.81 41.42
N PHE A 503 40.24 -3.41 42.61
CA PHE A 503 41.05 -2.52 43.44
C PHE A 503 41.99 -3.43 44.25
N ARG A 504 43.27 -3.43 43.87
CA ARG A 504 44.35 -4.09 44.61
C ARG A 504 44.99 -3.06 45.53
N GLU A 505 45.15 -3.45 46.79
CA GLU A 505 45.88 -2.78 47.87
C GLU A 505 47.26 -2.23 47.49
N ASN A 506 47.58 -1.07 48.08
CA ASN A 506 48.85 -0.66 48.73
C ASN A 506 48.79 0.88 48.87
N GLN A 507 49.20 1.55 49.94
CA GLN A 507 49.90 1.21 51.18
C GLN A 507 49.66 2.38 52.15
N GLN A 508 49.70 2.07 53.45
CA GLN A 508 49.75 3.04 54.53
C GLN A 508 50.95 3.99 54.38
N ILE A 509 50.75 5.28 54.66
CA ILE A 509 51.75 6.13 55.31
C ILE A 509 51.01 7.02 56.32
N ALA A 510 51.30 6.82 57.61
CA ALA A 510 51.14 7.83 58.64
C ALA A 510 52.42 7.86 59.46
N VAL A 511 52.98 9.07 59.56
CA VAL A 511 54.19 9.54 60.26
C VAL A 511 55.53 9.21 59.61
#